data_AF-A0A956RBN1-F1
#
_entry.id   AF-A0A956RBN1-F1
#
_cell.length_a   1.000
_cell.length_b   1.000
_cell.length_c   1.000
_cell.angle_alpha   90.00
_cell.angle_beta   90.00
_cell.angle_gamma   90.00
#
_symmetry.space_group_name_H-M   'P 1'
#
loop_
_entity.id
_entity.type
_entity.pdbx_description
1 polymer ?
#
loop_
_entity_poly.entity_id
_entity_poly.type
_entity_poly.pdbx_seq_one_letter_code
_entity_poly.pdbx_strand_id
1 'polypeptide(L)'
;MNNVSELHRQIRFTIDGRTYTTTDHKQPAQDLLRLAGLDPAHFDLGELKGHRPEPVRYSDEMVVVIHEKSRFVSIRHRADVA
;
A
#
# COMPACT_ATOMS: atom_id res chain seq x y z
N MET A 1 -15.82 -29.71 -10.57
CA MET A 1 -16.12 -29.20 -9.22
C MET A 1 -15.42 -27.86 -9.09
N ASN A 2 -16.17 -26.77 -9.26
CA ASN A 2 -15.61 -25.42 -9.26
C ASN A 2 -15.52 -24.97 -7.80
N ASN A 3 -14.30 -24.89 -7.25
CA ASN A 3 -14.08 -24.38 -5.90
C ASN A 3 -14.26 -22.85 -5.88
N VAL A 4 -15.52 -22.40 -5.83
CA VAL A 4 -15.91 -20.98 -5.68
C VAL A 4 -15.76 -20.54 -4.21
N SER A 5 -14.69 -20.98 -3.54
CA SER A 5 -14.48 -20.78 -2.10
C SER A 5 -13.11 -20.20 -1.75
N GLU A 6 -12.32 -19.73 -2.73
CA GLU A 6 -11.42 -18.60 -2.51
C GLU A 6 -12.26 -17.32 -2.35
N LEU A 7 -13.01 -17.28 -1.26
CA LEU A 7 -13.84 -16.16 -0.84
C LEU A 7 -12.99 -14.90 -0.82
N HIS A 8 -13.53 -13.84 -1.42
CA HIS A 8 -13.14 -12.43 -1.30
C HIS A 8 -12.94 -12.01 0.16
N ARG A 9 -11.91 -12.53 0.83
CA ARG A 9 -11.63 -12.23 2.22
C ARG A 9 -11.15 -10.80 2.26
N GLN A 10 -11.99 -9.94 2.81
CA GLN A 10 -11.65 -8.56 3.07
C GLN A 10 -10.44 -8.54 4.01
N ILE A 11 -9.35 -7.93 3.54
CA ILE A 11 -8.14 -7.72 4.34
C ILE A 11 -8.15 -6.30 4.87
N ARG A 12 -7.77 -6.13 6.14
CA ARG A 12 -7.59 -4.82 6.77
C ARG A 12 -6.11 -4.46 6.79
N PHE A 13 -5.82 -3.23 6.39
CA PHE A 13 -4.48 -2.67 6.39
C PHE A 13 -4.53 -1.19 6.76
N THR A 14 -3.39 -0.54 6.89
CA THR A 14 -3.30 0.89 7.20
C THR A 14 -2.42 1.63 6.20
N ILE A 15 -2.79 2.89 5.90
CA ILE A 15 -1.92 3.87 5.23
C ILE A 15 -1.90 5.11 6.11
N ASP A 16 -0.71 5.58 6.52
CA ASP A 16 -0.54 6.72 7.42
C ASP A 16 -1.37 6.62 8.71
N GLY A 17 -1.48 5.39 9.23
CA GLY A 17 -2.26 5.07 10.44
C GLY A 17 -3.77 5.00 10.25
N ARG A 18 -4.30 5.35 9.07
CA ARG A 18 -5.73 5.23 8.74
C ARG A 18 -6.04 3.83 8.24
N THR A 19 -7.12 3.22 8.73
CA THR A 19 -7.53 1.86 8.37
C THR A 19 -8.28 1.84 7.04
N TYR A 20 -7.89 0.91 6.17
CA TYR A 20 -8.55 0.61 4.89
C TYR A 20 -8.84 -0.88 4.78
N THR A 21 -9.71 -1.22 3.82
CA THR A 21 -10.04 -2.60 3.50
C THR A 21 -10.07 -2.83 2.00
N THR A 22 -9.60 -4.00 1.57
CA THR A 22 -9.71 -4.42 0.16
C THR A 22 -10.01 -5.92 0.07
N THR A 23 -10.58 -6.37 -1.05
CA THR A 23 -10.67 -7.78 -1.44
C THR A 23 -9.66 -8.15 -2.51
N ASP A 24 -9.02 -7.15 -3.12
CA ASP A 24 -7.93 -7.32 -4.08
C ASP A 24 -6.60 -7.16 -3.35
N HIS A 25 -5.88 -8.26 -3.23
CA HIS A 25 -4.68 -8.34 -2.38
C HIS A 25 -3.40 -7.98 -3.15
N LYS A 26 -3.50 -7.66 -4.46
CA LYS A 26 -2.35 -7.30 -5.30
C LYS A 26 -2.66 -6.04 -6.10
N GLN A 27 -2.12 -4.92 -5.66
CA GLN A 27 -2.45 -3.61 -6.22
C GLN A 27 -1.19 -2.81 -6.53
N PRO A 28 -1.18 -2.00 -7.61
CA PRO A 28 -0.13 -1.01 -7.82
C PRO A 28 -0.02 -0.05 -6.63
N ALA A 29 1.20 0.34 -6.27
CA ALA A 29 1.44 1.29 -5.18
C ALA A 29 0.70 2.63 -5.39
N GLN A 30 0.62 3.09 -6.63
CA GLN A 30 -0.13 4.29 -6.99
C GLN A 30 -1.62 4.23 -6.62
N ASP A 31 -2.25 3.05 -6.67
CA ASP A 31 -3.67 2.91 -6.38
C ASP A 31 -3.94 2.97 -4.87
N LEU A 32 -2.99 2.47 -4.07
CA LEU A 32 -2.99 2.64 -2.62
C LEU A 32 -2.82 4.11 -2.22
N LEU A 33 -1.94 4.85 -2.90
CA LEU A 33 -1.79 6.29 -2.67
C LEU A 33 -3.07 7.05 -3.01
N ARG A 34 -3.67 6.77 -4.18
CA ARG A 34 -4.95 7.37 -4.58
C ARG A 34 -6.07 7.05 -3.60
N LEU A 35 -6.13 5.82 -3.06
CA LEU A 35 -7.09 5.43 -2.02
C LEU A 35 -6.93 6.29 -0.75
N ALA A 36 -5.70 6.68 -0.40
CA ALA A 36 -5.42 7.58 0.70
C ALA A 36 -5.64 9.07 0.37
N GLY A 37 -6.03 9.40 -0.86
CA GLY A 37 -6.18 10.76 -1.35
C GLY A 37 -4.86 11.45 -1.68
N LEU A 38 -3.81 10.68 -1.96
CA LEU A 38 -2.47 11.18 -2.29
C LEU A 38 -2.19 11.04 -3.78
N ASP A 39 -1.41 11.98 -4.31
CA ASP A 39 -0.95 11.99 -5.70
C ASP A 39 0.35 11.19 -5.85
N PRO A 40 0.37 10.07 -6.60
CA PRO A 40 1.58 9.28 -6.85
C PRO A 40 2.73 10.09 -7.46
N ALA A 41 2.44 11.16 -8.20
CA ALA A 41 3.48 12.03 -8.76
C ALA A 41 4.33 12.76 -7.70
N HIS A 42 3.88 12.78 -6.45
CA HIS A 42 4.52 13.50 -5.35
C HIS A 42 4.87 12.59 -4.16
N PHE A 43 4.44 11.33 -4.17
CA PHE A 43 4.57 10.41 -3.06
C PHE A 43 4.91 9.00 -3.53
N ASP A 44 5.84 8.35 -2.85
CA ASP A 44 6.02 6.90 -2.90
C ASP A 44 5.22 6.23 -1.79
N LEU A 45 4.95 4.93 -1.95
CA LEU A 45 4.41 4.10 -0.89
C LEU A 45 5.55 3.37 -0.16
N GLY A 46 5.57 3.42 1.17
CA GLY A 46 6.48 2.65 2.02
C GLY A 46 5.74 1.59 2.82
N GLU A 47 6.25 0.36 2.90
CA GLU A 47 5.73 -0.66 3.82
C GLU A 47 6.62 -0.82 5.05
N LEU A 48 6.00 -0.78 6.24
CA LEU A 48 6.66 -0.99 7.52
C LEU A 48 6.72 -2.48 7.87
N LYS A 49 7.83 -3.14 7.53
CA LYS A 49 8.05 -4.57 7.82
C LYS A 49 8.72 -4.80 9.17
N GLY A 50 7.95 -5.38 10.11
CA GLY A 50 8.47 -5.83 11.41
C GLY A 50 9.19 -4.70 12.17
N HIS A 51 10.44 -4.98 12.56
CA HIS A 51 11.33 -4.05 13.28
C HIS A 51 12.35 -3.35 12.36
N ARG A 52 12.16 -3.37 11.04
CA ARG A 52 13.10 -2.67 10.14
C ARG A 52 13.02 -1.15 10.39
N PRO A 53 14.18 -0.47 10.45
CA PRO A 53 14.22 0.97 10.71
C PRO A 53 13.67 1.78 9.52
N GLU A 54 13.88 1.29 8.30
CA GLU A 54 13.45 1.97 7.08
C GLU A 54 12.29 1.22 6.38
N PRO A 55 11.27 1.94 5.89
CA PRO A 55 10.21 1.35 5.08
C PRO A 55 10.75 0.77 3.76
N VAL A 56 10.19 -0.36 3.33
CA VAL A 56 10.41 -0.86 1.96
C VAL A 56 9.64 0.04 1.01
N ARG A 57 10.33 0.71 0.09
CA ARG A 57 9.70 1.61 -0.88
C ARG A 57 9.16 0.85 -2.09
N TYR A 58 8.00 1.30 -2.55
CA TYR A 58 7.33 0.90 -3.78
C TYR A 58 7.08 2.16 -4.60
N SER A 59 7.61 2.19 -5.83
CA SER A 59 7.28 3.21 -6.82
C SER A 59 5.95 2.87 -7.51
N ASP A 60 5.36 3.83 -8.18
CA ASP A 60 4.00 3.84 -8.72
C ASP A 60 3.47 2.49 -9.23
N GLU A 61 4.09 1.93 -10.27
CA GLU A 61 3.62 0.71 -10.95
C GLU A 61 4.02 -0.59 -10.23
N MET A 62 4.82 -0.52 -9.16
CA MET A 62 5.19 -1.73 -8.42
C MET A 62 3.95 -2.36 -7.78
N VAL A 63 3.74 -3.64 -8.08
CA VAL A 63 2.66 -4.42 -7.47
C VAL A 63 3.01 -4.71 -6.01
N VAL A 64 2.16 -4.23 -5.12
CA VAL A 64 2.20 -4.45 -3.68
C VAL A 64 1.30 -5.65 -3.35
N VAL A 65 1.83 -6.60 -2.57
CA VAL A 65 1.02 -7.66 -1.98
C VAL A 65 0.56 -7.19 -0.60
N ILE A 66 -0.75 -7.07 -0.41
CA ILE A 66 -1.35 -6.56 0.81
C ILE A 66 -1.73 -7.74 1.69
N HIS A 67 -1.26 -7.73 2.93
CA HIS A 67 -1.58 -8.74 3.93
C HIS A 67 -2.44 -8.12 5.04
N GLU A 68 -3.14 -8.98 5.80
CA GLU A 68 -3.84 -8.55 7.01
C GLU A 68 -2.85 -7.87 7.97
N LYS A 69 -3.20 -6.67 8.44
CA LYS A 69 -2.37 -5.79 9.28
C LYS A 69 -1.10 -5.25 8.59
N SER A 70 -1.00 -5.32 7.25
CA SER A 70 0.01 -4.53 6.54
C SER A 70 -0.10 -3.06 6.93
N ARG A 71 1.05 -2.41 7.11
CA ARG A 71 1.17 -1.01 7.50
C ARG A 71 1.98 -0.29 6.46
N PHE A 72 1.33 0.66 5.80
CA PHE A 72 1.95 1.52 4.81
C PHE A 72 2.03 2.95 5.30
N VAL A 73 2.99 3.68 4.75
CA VAL A 73 3.21 5.11 4.98
C VAL A 73 3.45 5.78 3.63
N SER A 74 3.01 7.03 3.50
CA SER A 74 3.37 7.86 2.36
C SER A 74 4.74 8.47 2.57
N ILE A 75 5.54 8.50 1.51
CA ILE A 75 6.88 9.09 1.53
C ILE A 75 6.90 10.16 0.46
N ARG A 76 6.84 11.43 0.88
CA ARG A 76 6.89 12.57 -0.04
C ARG A 76 8.22 12.55 -0.79
N HIS A 77 8.18 12.72 -2.12
CA HIS A 77 9.38 12.97 -2.90
C HIS A 77 10.06 14.23 -2.34
N ARG A 78 11.39 14.19 -2.19
CA ARG A 78 12.11 15.41 -1.83
C ARG A 78 11.93 16.37 -2.99
N ALA A 79 11.44 17.57 -2.72
CA ALA A 79 11.59 18.65 -3.67
C ALA A 79 13.09 18.95 -3.74
N ASP A 80 13.70 18.71 -4.90
CA ASP A 80 15.00 19.30 -5.18
C ASP A 80 14.80 20.83 -5.10
N VAL A 81 15.37 21.44 -4.05
CA VAL A 81 15.40 22.90 -3.93
C VAL A 81 16.37 23.37 -5.00
N ALA A 82 15.83 23.96 -6.07
CA ALA A 82 16.60 24.63 -7.11
C ALA A 82 17.25 25.93 -6.58
#